data_AF-A0A7Y5EDU6-F1
#
_entry.id   AF-A0A7Y5EDU6-F1
#
_cell.length_a   1.000
_cell.length_b   1.000
_cell.length_c   1.000
_cell.angle_alpha   90.00
_cell.angle_beta   90.00
_cell.angle_gamma   90.00
#
_symmetry.space_group_name_H-M   'P 1'
#
loop_
_entity.id
_entity.type
_entity.pdbx_description
1 polymer ?
#
loop_
_entity_poly.entity_id
_entity_poly.type
_entity_poly.pdbx_seq_one_letter_code
_entity_poly.pdbx_strand_id
1 'polypeptide(L)'
;MDAEVEQLVGQRAWLIYGESLGAILENVLSSYKRAGGFDELTRFHGSTAGYDVLMLLKRALRQQGHARGYQVEESFVEIRYRLRTYLGEALLRKIVSEHQGTPALRDALFAVDLGA
;
A
#
# COMPACT_ATOMS: atom_id res chain seq x y z
N MET A 1 7.78 -3.51 -7.09
CA MET A 1 6.52 -4.30 -7.06
C MET A 1 5.75 -4.07 -8.35
N ASP A 2 5.36 -5.16 -9.00
CA ASP A 2 4.56 -5.14 -10.23
C ASP A 2 3.12 -4.65 -9.97
N ALA A 3 2.51 -4.01 -10.97
CA ALA A 3 1.17 -3.41 -10.85
C ALA A 3 0.07 -4.46 -10.62
N GLU A 4 0.19 -5.64 -11.23
CA GLU A 4 -0.75 -6.75 -11.02
C GLU A 4 -0.67 -7.28 -9.58
N VAL A 5 0.55 -7.41 -9.06
CA VAL A 5 0.79 -7.81 -7.66
C VAL A 5 0.22 -6.77 -6.70
N GLU A 6 0.45 -5.48 -6.97
CA GLU A 6 -0.09 -4.39 -6.14
C GLU A 6 -1.62 -4.43 -6.08
N GLN A 7 -2.25 -4.66 -7.23
CA GLN A 7 -3.70 -4.81 -7.32
C GLN A 7 -4.19 -6.01 -6.52
N LEU A 8 -3.52 -7.16 -6.66
CA LEU A 8 -3.88 -8.36 -5.93
C LEU A 8 -3.70 -8.19 -4.41
N VAL A 9 -2.64 -7.52 -3.97
CA VAL A 9 -2.40 -7.17 -2.56
C VAL A 9 -3.52 -6.28 -2.05
N GLY A 10 -3.89 -5.23 -2.78
CA GLY A 10 -4.98 -4.32 -2.40
C GLY A 10 -6.32 -5.03 -2.24
N GLN A 11 -6.72 -5.81 -3.25
CA GLN A 11 -7.95 -6.59 -3.21
C GLN A 11 -7.96 -7.60 -2.06
N ARG A 12 -6.85 -8.31 -1.86
CA ARG A 12 -6.76 -9.33 -0.81
C ARG A 12 -6.73 -8.70 0.58
N ALA A 13 -6.07 -7.56 0.75
CA ALA A 13 -6.07 -6.80 1.99
C ALA A 13 -7.49 -6.36 2.36
N TRP A 14 -8.26 -5.82 1.41
CA TRP A 14 -9.66 -5.46 1.65
C TRP A 14 -10.51 -6.66 2.05
N LEU A 15 -10.38 -7.77 1.32
CA LEU A 15 -11.16 -8.98 1.59
C LEU A 15 -10.88 -9.60 2.97
N ILE A 16 -9.64 -9.51 3.45
CA ILE A 16 -9.23 -10.09 4.73
C ILE A 16 -9.53 -9.13 5.89
N TYR A 17 -9.15 -7.86 5.74
CA TYR A 17 -9.11 -6.91 6.85
C TYR A 17 -10.32 -5.96 6.88
N GLY A 18 -10.98 -5.74 5.73
CA GLY A 18 -12.12 -4.83 5.60
C GLY A 18 -11.85 -3.46 6.23
N GLU A 19 -12.73 -3.05 7.15
CA GLU A 19 -12.65 -1.76 7.85
C GLU A 19 -11.39 -1.61 8.73
N SER A 20 -10.82 -2.72 9.22
CA SER A 20 -9.58 -2.68 10.02
C SER A 20 -8.34 -2.33 9.20
N LEU A 21 -8.43 -2.37 7.87
CA LEU A 21 -7.34 -2.03 6.96
C LEU A 21 -6.83 -0.60 7.18
N GLY A 22 -7.70 0.34 7.54
CA GLY A 22 -7.28 1.72 7.85
C GLY A 22 -6.26 1.79 8.99
N ALA A 23 -6.52 1.10 10.10
CA ALA A 23 -5.60 1.05 11.23
C ALA A 23 -4.29 0.32 10.89
N ILE A 24 -4.35 -0.71 10.05
CA ILE A 24 -3.16 -1.40 9.55
C ILE A 24 -2.30 -0.44 8.72
N LEU A 25 -2.91 0.31 7.80
CA LEU A 25 -2.21 1.31 6.98
C LEU A 25 -1.59 2.40 7.86
N GLU A 26 -2.31 2.93 8.85
CA GLU A 26 -1.77 3.91 9.80
C GLU A 26 -0.54 3.37 10.55
N ASN A 27 -0.59 2.11 11.02
CA ASN A 27 0.53 1.45 11.71
C ASN A 27 1.76 1.22 10.80
N VAL A 28 1.53 0.83 9.55
CA VAL A 28 2.61 0.68 8.57
C VAL A 28 3.23 2.04 8.26
N LEU A 29 2.41 3.06 8.01
CA LEU A 29 2.87 4.42 7.71
C LEU A 29 3.65 5.06 8.84
N SER A 30 3.27 4.83 10.11
CA SER A 30 4.01 5.33 11.28
C SER A 30 5.36 4.63 11.47
N SER A 31 5.50 3.41 10.94
CA SER A 31 6.74 2.64 10.95
C SER A 31 7.71 3.04 9.84
N TYR A 32 7.27 3.84 8.86
CA TYR A 32 8.11 4.32 7.76
C TYR A 32 9.02 5.48 8.21
N LYS A 33 10.29 5.18 8.48
CA LYS A 33 11.26 6.14 9.07
C LYS A 33 12.07 6.96 8.06
N ARG A 34 11.98 6.67 6.76
CA ARG A 34 12.80 7.36 5.77
C ARG A 34 12.32 8.80 5.60
N ALA A 35 13.22 9.75 5.85
CA ALA A 35 12.98 11.16 5.56
C ALA A 35 12.70 11.37 4.07
N GLY A 36 11.85 12.36 3.75
CA GLY A 36 11.53 12.72 2.37
C GLY A 36 12.78 13.07 1.58
N GLY A 37 13.14 12.23 0.60
CA GLY A 37 14.18 12.50 -0.40
C GLY A 37 13.60 12.92 -1.75
N PHE A 38 14.45 13.09 -2.75
CA PHE A 38 14.07 13.25 -4.17
C PHE A 38 13.61 11.91 -4.76
N ASP A 39 12.58 11.33 -4.17
CA ASP A 39 11.94 10.13 -4.68
C ASP A 39 10.76 10.51 -5.57
N GLU A 40 10.59 9.76 -6.66
CA GLU A 40 9.58 10.03 -7.67
C GLU A 40 8.18 10.02 -7.07
N LEU A 41 7.35 10.98 -7.48
CA LEU A 41 5.97 11.04 -7.07
C LEU A 41 5.14 10.22 -8.06
N THR A 42 4.46 9.19 -7.55
CA THR A 42 3.62 8.28 -8.34
C THR A 42 2.15 8.45 -7.96
N ARG A 43 1.24 8.03 -8.84
CA ARG A 43 -0.19 8.04 -8.55
C ARG A 43 -0.67 6.65 -8.16
N PHE A 44 -1.37 6.57 -7.04
CA PHE A 44 -2.11 5.38 -6.61
C PHE A 44 -3.58 5.59 -6.91
N HIS A 45 -4.12 4.83 -7.87
CA HIS A 45 -5.47 5.00 -8.38
C HIS A 45 -6.46 4.05 -7.70
N GLY A 46 -7.74 4.45 -7.68
CA GLY A 46 -8.82 3.56 -7.23
C GLY A 46 -8.95 2.30 -8.09
N SER A 47 -8.57 2.37 -9.36
CA SER A 47 -8.50 1.20 -10.25
C SER A 47 -7.41 0.20 -9.84
N THR A 48 -6.41 0.61 -9.06
CA THR A 48 -5.33 -0.27 -8.58
C THR A 48 -5.85 -1.21 -7.49
N ALA A 49 -6.46 -0.70 -6.42
CA ALA A 49 -6.79 -1.51 -5.24
C ALA A 49 -8.27 -1.46 -4.83
N GLY A 50 -9.11 -0.79 -5.60
CA GLY A 50 -10.50 -0.48 -5.23
C GLY A 50 -10.63 0.89 -4.57
N TYR A 51 -11.81 1.49 -4.70
CA TYR A 51 -12.08 2.83 -4.19
C TYR A 51 -12.05 2.89 -2.66
N ASP A 52 -12.52 1.84 -1.98
CA ASP A 52 -12.51 1.78 -0.50
C ASP A 52 -11.08 1.77 0.05
N VAL A 53 -10.19 0.98 -0.56
CA VAL A 53 -8.76 0.94 -0.20
C VAL A 53 -8.10 2.30 -0.46
N LEU A 54 -8.41 2.94 -1.59
CA LEU A 54 -7.92 4.28 -1.89
C LEU A 54 -8.37 5.30 -0.83
N MET A 55 -9.62 5.26 -0.41
CA MET A 55 -10.17 6.19 0.60
C MET A 55 -9.51 6.00 1.97
N LEU A 56 -9.32 4.74 2.39
CA LEU A 56 -8.59 4.43 3.62
C LEU A 56 -7.13 4.88 3.54
N LEU A 57 -6.46 4.64 2.41
CA LEU A 57 -5.08 5.08 2.19
C LEU A 57 -4.95 6.61 2.23
N LYS A 58 -5.83 7.35 1.55
CA LYS A 58 -5.85 8.82 1.59
C LYS A 58 -6.00 9.35 3.01
N ARG A 59 -6.89 8.76 3.79
CA ARG A 59 -7.11 9.12 5.19
C ARG A 59 -5.85 8.88 6.02
N ALA A 60 -5.28 7.67 5.92
CA ALA A 60 -4.08 7.28 6.66
C ALA A 60 -2.87 8.16 6.30
N LEU A 61 -2.65 8.44 5.01
CA LEU A 61 -1.57 9.33 4.56
C LEU A 61 -1.71 10.76 5.10
N ARG A 62 -2.93 11.30 5.17
CA ARG A 62 -3.18 12.63 5.74
C ARG A 62 -2.92 12.65 7.24
N GLN A 63 -3.41 11.66 7.99
CA GLN A 63 -3.21 11.59 9.44
C GLN A 63 -1.72 11.46 9.81
N GLN A 64 -0.95 10.72 9.01
CA GLN A 64 0.49 10.50 9.24
C GLN A 64 1.38 11.59 8.62
N GLY A 65 0.79 12.64 8.03
CA GLY A 65 1.54 13.76 7.46
C GLY A 65 2.29 13.45 6.16
N HIS A 66 2.01 12.31 5.52
CA HIS A 66 2.65 11.87 4.28
C HIS A 66 2.00 12.45 3.02
N ALA A 67 0.75 12.92 3.10
CA ALA A 67 0.05 13.57 2.00
C ALA A 67 -0.52 14.94 2.41
N ARG A 68 -0.31 15.93 1.55
CA ARG A 68 -0.92 17.27 1.62
C ARG A 68 -2.21 17.32 0.79
N GLY A 69 -3.05 18.33 1.02
CA GLY A 69 -4.34 18.48 0.36
C GLY A 69 -4.28 18.39 -1.17
N TYR A 70 -3.27 19.00 -1.80
CA TYR A 70 -3.08 19.00 -3.26
C TYR A 70 -2.59 17.66 -3.85
N GLN A 71 -2.17 16.72 -3.00
CA GLN A 71 -1.72 15.39 -3.41
C GLN A 71 -2.89 14.40 -3.45
N VAL A 72 -4.10 14.85 -3.16
CA VAL A 72 -5.28 13.99 -3.03
C VAL A 72 -6.37 14.48 -3.96
N GLU A 73 -6.58 13.73 -5.04
CA GLU A 73 -7.68 13.93 -5.99
C GLU A 73 -8.81 12.93 -5.71
N GLU A 74 -9.94 13.03 -6.39
CA GLU A 74 -11.04 12.07 -6.22
C GLU A 74 -10.63 10.64 -6.64
N SER A 75 -9.98 10.50 -7.80
CA SER A 75 -9.66 9.20 -8.40
C SER A 75 -8.29 8.63 -8.02
N PHE A 76 -7.41 9.42 -7.40
CA PHE A 76 -6.06 8.98 -7.01
C PHE A 76 -5.48 9.75 -5.81
N VAL A 77 -4.38 9.24 -5.28
CA VAL A 77 -3.49 9.95 -4.35
C VAL A 77 -2.06 9.90 -4.86
N GLU A 78 -1.36 11.01 -4.80
CA GLU A 78 0.05 11.09 -5.11
C GLU A 78 0.86 10.60 -3.90
N ILE A 79 1.73 9.62 -4.16
CA ILE A 79 2.55 8.95 -3.16
C ILE A 79 3.95 8.74 -3.71
N ARG A 80 4.97 8.99 -2.88
CA ARG A 80 6.36 8.74 -3.26
C ARG A 80 6.58 7.26 -3.54
N TYR A 81 7.30 6.95 -4.61
CA TYR A 81 7.51 5.59 -5.11
C TYR A 81 7.95 4.61 -4.01
N ARG A 82 8.96 4.96 -3.21
CA ARG A 82 9.46 4.10 -2.13
C ARG A 82 8.47 3.92 -1.00
N LEU A 83 7.64 4.93 -0.70
CA LEU A 83 6.57 4.79 0.29
C LEU A 83 5.49 3.84 -0.22
N ARG A 84 5.11 3.95 -1.49
CA ARG A 84 4.18 3.04 -2.16
C ARG A 84 4.71 1.59 -2.16
N THR A 85 5.96 1.39 -2.57
CA THR A 85 6.61 0.08 -2.55
C THR A 85 6.66 -0.49 -1.13
N TYR A 86 7.07 0.31 -0.14
CA TYR A 86 7.10 -0.11 1.26
C TYR A 86 5.72 -0.53 1.78
N LEU A 87 4.67 0.24 1.49
CA LEU A 87 3.29 -0.11 1.87
C LEU A 87 2.85 -1.43 1.25
N GLY A 88 3.09 -1.61 -0.05
CA GLY A 88 2.75 -2.82 -0.77
C GLY A 88 3.45 -4.05 -0.18
N GLU A 89 4.76 -3.96 0.04
CA GLU A 89 5.54 -5.05 0.64
C GLU A 89 5.13 -5.35 2.09
N ALA A 90 4.86 -4.32 2.90
CA ALA A 90 4.41 -4.50 4.28
C ALA A 90 3.05 -5.22 4.34
N LEU A 91 2.09 -4.82 3.49
CA LEU A 91 0.80 -5.50 3.38
C LEU A 91 0.96 -6.94 2.85
N LEU A 92 1.79 -7.13 1.83
CA LEU A 92 2.09 -8.45 1.27
C LEU A 92 2.64 -9.40 2.33
N ARG A 93 3.67 -8.97 3.08
CA ARG A 93 4.25 -9.72 4.19
C ARG A 93 3.18 -10.07 5.24
N LYS A 94 2.35 -9.09 5.63
CA LYS A 94 1.30 -9.29 6.63
C LYS A 94 0.28 -10.35 6.17
N ILE A 95 -0.24 -10.21 4.94
CA ILE A 95 -1.21 -11.16 4.35
C ILE A 95 -0.65 -12.59 4.31
N VAL A 96 0.59 -12.75 3.82
CA VAL A 96 1.21 -14.08 3.71
C VAL A 96 1.47 -14.67 5.10
N SER A 97 1.91 -13.87 6.06
CA SER A 97 2.21 -14.33 7.42
C SER A 97 0.96 -14.74 8.22
N GLU A 98 -0.14 -14.00 8.10
CA GLU A 98 -1.34 -14.21 8.93
C GLU A 98 -2.39 -15.12 8.26
N HIS A 99 -2.43 -15.15 6.93
CA HIS A 99 -3.49 -15.81 6.17
C HIS A 99 -2.98 -16.73 5.06
N GLN A 100 -1.71 -17.15 5.13
CA GLN A 100 -1.00 -18.03 4.19
C GLN A 100 -0.85 -17.49 2.75
N GLY A 101 -1.56 -16.42 2.37
CA GLY A 101 -1.54 -15.83 1.02
C GLY A 101 -2.07 -16.77 -0.08
N THR A 102 -2.35 -16.24 -1.26
CA THR A 102 -2.53 -17.07 -2.46
C THR A 102 -1.14 -17.52 -2.97
N PRO A 103 -1.03 -18.57 -3.82
CA PRO A 103 0.24 -18.92 -4.45
C PRO A 103 0.93 -17.72 -5.10
N ALA A 104 0.19 -16.92 -5.88
CA ALA A 104 0.71 -15.71 -6.51
C ALA A 104 1.27 -14.67 -5.51
N LEU A 105 0.63 -14.47 -4.35
CA LEU A 105 1.14 -13.57 -3.32
C LEU A 105 2.37 -14.15 -2.60
N ARG A 106 2.44 -15.47 -2.41
CA ARG A 106 3.64 -16.09 -1.87
C ARG A 106 4.81 -15.96 -2.83
N ASP A 107 4.59 -16.19 -4.12
CA ASP A 107 5.61 -16.04 -5.16
C ASP A 107 6.08 -14.59 -5.27
N ALA A 108 5.15 -13.63 -5.18
CA ALA A 108 5.49 -12.21 -5.11
C ALA A 108 6.34 -11.87 -3.88
N LEU A 109 6.02 -12.44 -2.71
CA LEU A 109 6.83 -12.22 -1.50
C LEU A 109 8.23 -12.82 -1.65
N PHE A 110 8.33 -14.03 -2.24
CA PHE A 110 9.61 -14.63 -2.58
C PHE A 110 10.43 -13.73 -3.51
N ALA A 111 9.82 -13.14 -4.54
CA ALA A 111 10.50 -12.22 -5.44
C ALA A 111 11.00 -10.94 -4.72
N VAL A 112 10.18 -10.37 -3.84
CA VAL A 112 10.57 -9.21 -3.00
C VAL A 112 11.76 -9.57 -2.10
N ASP A 113 11.77 -10.75 -1.48
CA ASP A 113 12.87 -11.19 -0.62
C ASP A 113 14.18 -11.46 -1.41
N LEU A 114 14.08 -11.72 -2.72
CA LEU A 114 15.22 -11.84 -3.63
C LEU A 114 15.70 -10.48 -4.19
N GLY A 115 15.01 -9.38 -3.90
CA GLY A 115 15.40 -8.02 -4.30
C GLY A 115 14.85 -7.54 -5.65
N ALA A 116 13.70 -8.08 -6.08
CA ALA A 116 12.99 -7.65 -7.29
C ALA A 116 12.33 -6.27 -7.18
#